data_AF-A0A444XIZ5-F1
#
_entry.id   AF-A0A444XIZ5-F1
#
_cell.length_a   1.000
_cell.length_b   1.000
_cell.length_c   1.000
_cell.angle_alpha   90.00
_cell.angle_beta   90.00
_cell.angle_gamma   90.00
#
_symmetry.space_group_name_H-M   'P 1'
#
loop_
_entity.id
_entity.type
_entity.pdbx_description
1 polymer ?
#
loop_
_entity_poly.entity_id
_entity_poly.type
_entity_poly.pdbx_seq_one_letter_code
_entity_poly.pdbx_strand_id
1 'polypeptide(L)'
;MGHGGVPIYLYVIAFFCTCGAIALSLLHIYRHLLNYTEPTFQRYIVRIVFMVPVYALMSFLALVIPMGSIYFDSIREGYEAWVIYNFLSLCLAWVGGPGAVVLSLSGRILKPSWFLMTCCLPPLPLDGRFIRKCKQGCLQFVILKPILVVLTLILYEKGKYKDGNFSPTQSYLYLTIIYTISYTVALYALALFYVACRDLLQPFNPVPKFIIIKSVVFLTYWQVFHTSSFQLFSFPVLYVIGSLSLHVTW
;
A
#
# COMPACT_ATOMS: atom_id res chain seq x y z
N MET A 1 28.33 14.28 -25.48
CA MET A 1 27.43 13.28 -24.85
C MET A 1 26.66 14.00 -23.75
N GLY A 2 25.74 14.88 -24.08
CA GLY A 2 24.34 14.50 -24.33
C GLY A 2 23.48 14.74 -23.08
N HIS A 3 23.63 15.88 -22.40
CA HIS A 3 22.64 16.37 -21.44
C HIS A 3 21.35 16.74 -22.20
N GLY A 4 20.57 15.74 -22.62
CA GLY A 4 19.11 15.90 -22.76
C GLY A 4 18.47 15.99 -21.37
N GLY A 5 19.12 16.72 -20.47
CA GLY A 5 18.91 16.69 -19.03
C GLY A 5 17.71 17.55 -18.69
N VAL A 6 16.85 16.98 -17.85
CA VAL A 6 15.71 17.63 -17.21
C VAL A 6 16.01 19.12 -16.93
N PRO A 7 15.18 20.06 -17.37
CA PRO A 7 15.51 21.47 -17.27
C PRO A 7 15.66 21.94 -15.82
N ILE A 8 16.61 22.86 -15.58
CA ILE A 8 17.04 23.31 -14.24
C ILE A 8 15.87 23.80 -13.37
N TYR A 9 14.86 24.44 -13.99
CA TYR A 9 13.68 24.92 -13.27
C TYR A 9 12.90 23.80 -12.58
N LEU A 10 12.91 22.57 -13.10
CA LEU A 10 12.24 21.43 -12.48
C LEU A 10 12.92 20.99 -11.19
N TYR A 11 14.25 21.05 -11.11
CA TYR A 11 14.97 20.74 -9.87
C TYR A 11 14.64 21.76 -8.77
N VAL A 12 14.58 23.05 -9.12
CA VAL A 12 14.24 24.11 -8.18
C VAL A 12 12.81 23.97 -7.67
N ILE A 13 11.84 23.77 -8.57
CA ILE A 13 10.43 23.56 -8.21
C ILE A 13 10.27 22.30 -7.34
N ALA A 14 10.90 21.19 -7.74
CA ALA A 14 10.85 19.93 -7.00
C ALA A 14 11.42 20.08 -5.59
N PHE A 15 12.54 20.81 -5.43
CA PHE A 15 13.15 21.06 -4.12
C PHE A 15 12.18 21.80 -3.18
N PHE A 16 11.61 22.92 -3.63
CA PHE A 16 10.68 23.69 -2.80
C PHE A 16 9.41 22.89 -2.45
N CYS A 17 8.87 22.13 -3.42
CA CYS A 17 7.73 21.25 -3.20
C CYS A 17 8.04 20.15 -2.16
N THR A 18 9.20 19.49 -2.28
CA THR A 18 9.66 18.47 -1.33
C THR A 18 9.86 19.05 0.07
N CYS A 19 10.51 20.22 0.20
CA CYS A 19 10.67 20.90 1.49
C CYS A 19 9.32 21.26 2.11
N GLY A 20 8.38 21.79 1.33
CA GLY A 20 7.03 22.12 1.79
C GLY A 20 6.25 20.89 2.26
N ALA A 21 6.28 19.81 1.49
CA ALA A 21 5.62 18.55 1.83
C ALA A 21 6.20 17.93 3.12
N ILE A 22 7.54 17.91 3.25
CA ILE A 22 8.21 17.42 4.45
C ILE A 22 7.83 18.29 5.66
N ALA A 23 7.92 19.62 5.55
CA ALA A 23 7.59 20.54 6.64
C ALA A 23 6.13 20.38 7.11
N LEU A 24 5.17 20.32 6.18
CA LEU A 24 3.76 20.11 6.52
C LEU A 24 3.52 18.77 7.22
N SER A 25 4.14 17.70 6.70
CA SER A 25 4.00 16.36 7.28
C SER A 25 4.61 16.28 8.69
N LEU A 26 5.78 16.89 8.92
CA LEU A 26 6.43 16.94 10.22
C LEU A 26 5.61 17.79 11.21
N LEU A 27 5.02 18.89 10.77
CA LEU A 27 4.12 19.69 11.60
C LEU A 27 2.89 18.88 12.03
N HIS A 28 2.30 18.11 11.12
CA HIS A 28 1.19 17.20 11.43
C HIS A 28 1.60 16.14 12.46
N ILE A 29 2.76 15.51 12.27
CA ILE A 29 3.29 14.51 13.22
C ILE A 29 3.56 15.14 14.59
N TYR A 30 4.18 16.32 14.62
CA TYR A 30 4.49 17.05 15.84
C TYR A 30 3.22 17.39 16.64
N ARG A 31 2.19 17.93 15.99
CA ARG A 31 0.88 18.17 16.64
C ARG A 31 0.25 16.89 17.18
N HIS A 32 0.41 15.77 16.46
CA HIS A 32 -0.10 14.47 16.90
C HIS A 32 0.63 13.92 18.13
N LEU A 33 1.94 14.20 18.23
CA LEU A 33 2.79 13.83 19.37
C LEU A 33 2.60 14.74 20.58
N LEU A 34 2.20 16.00 20.39
CA LEU A 34 1.89 16.90 21.50
C LEU A 34 0.60 16.49 22.23
N ASN A 35 -0.41 16.03 21.50
CA ASN A 35 -1.67 15.58 22.09
C ASN A 35 -1.73 14.05 22.19
N TYR A 36 -0.78 13.47 22.93
CA TYR A 36 -0.53 12.03 22.98
C TYR A 36 -1.44 11.29 23.96
N THR A 37 -2.75 11.26 23.69
CA THR A 37 -3.75 10.71 24.63
C THR A 37 -3.89 9.19 24.57
N GLU A 38 -3.68 8.57 23.41
CA GLU A 38 -3.86 7.13 23.21
C GLU A 38 -2.69 6.54 22.40
N PRO A 39 -1.62 6.08 23.08
CA PRO A 39 -0.31 5.87 22.46
C PRO A 39 -0.30 4.74 21.43
N THR A 40 -1.20 3.77 21.57
CA THR A 40 -1.24 2.58 20.69
C THR A 40 -1.75 2.94 19.29
N PHE A 41 -2.87 3.65 19.19
CA PHE A 41 -3.43 4.06 17.89
C PHE A 41 -2.56 5.12 17.21
N GLN A 42 -2.09 6.10 17.99
CA GLN A 42 -1.30 7.20 17.45
C GLN A 42 0.03 6.74 16.87
N ARG A 43 0.68 5.72 17.46
CA ARG A 43 1.89 5.11 16.89
C ARG A 43 1.66 4.59 15.48
N TYR A 44 0.57 3.87 15.22
CA TYR A 44 0.27 3.39 13.87
C TYR A 44 -0.07 4.52 12.90
N ILE A 45 -0.83 5.53 13.35
CA ILE A 45 -1.19 6.70 12.52
C ILE A 45 0.06 7.49 12.13
N VAL A 46 0.97 7.75 13.07
CA VAL A 46 2.23 8.46 12.78
C VAL A 46 3.08 7.71 11.76
N ARG A 47 3.18 6.37 11.86
CA ARG A 47 3.88 5.54 10.87
C ARG A 47 3.25 5.65 9.47
N ILE A 48 1.93 5.70 9.38
CA ILE A 48 1.23 5.87 8.10
C ILE A 48 1.50 7.27 7.53
N VAL A 49 1.38 8.32 8.34
CA VAL A 49 1.60 9.72 7.91
C VAL A 49 3.04 9.95 7.46
N PHE A 50 4.00 9.26 8.07
CA PHE A 50 5.42 9.34 7.71
C PHE A 50 5.73 8.78 6.30
N MET A 51 4.75 8.19 5.61
CA MET A 51 4.85 7.86 4.17
C MET A 51 5.10 9.08 3.30
N VAL A 52 4.44 10.22 3.59
CA VAL A 52 4.53 11.44 2.79
C VAL A 52 5.97 11.99 2.71
N PRO A 53 6.69 12.22 3.83
CA PRO A 53 8.06 12.73 3.76
C PRO A 53 9.02 11.73 3.11
N VAL A 54 8.84 10.42 3.32
CA VAL A 54 9.64 9.38 2.67
C VAL A 54 9.45 9.46 1.15
N TYR A 55 8.21 9.53 0.66
CA TYR A 55 7.93 9.64 -0.77
C TYR A 55 8.51 10.93 -1.36
N ALA A 56 8.30 12.07 -0.70
CA ALA A 56 8.80 13.37 -1.17
C ALA A 56 10.35 13.38 -1.27
N LEU A 57 11.04 12.83 -0.27
CA LEU A 57 12.49 12.76 -0.24
C LEU A 57 13.04 11.79 -1.30
N MET A 58 12.49 10.57 -1.37
CA MET A 58 12.97 9.56 -2.31
C MET A 58 12.70 9.95 -3.77
N SER A 59 11.56 10.60 -4.05
CA SER A 59 11.27 11.12 -5.40
C SER A 59 12.21 12.26 -5.80
N PHE A 60 12.57 13.14 -4.88
CA PHE A 60 13.57 14.18 -5.15
C PHE A 60 14.96 13.59 -5.39
N LEU A 61 15.39 12.63 -4.57
CA LEU A 61 16.67 11.95 -4.73
C LEU A 61 16.76 11.16 -6.03
N ALA A 62 15.68 10.48 -6.43
CA ALA A 62 15.60 9.79 -7.73
C ALA A 62 15.72 10.76 -8.92
N LEU A 63 15.23 12.00 -8.78
CA LEU A 63 15.37 13.04 -9.81
C LEU A 63 16.80 13.59 -9.90
N VAL A 64 17.46 13.81 -8.76
CA VAL A 64 18.83 14.35 -8.68
C VAL A 64 19.87 13.32 -9.08
N ILE A 65 19.68 12.06 -8.68
CA ILE A 65 20.62 10.96 -8.88
C ILE A 65 19.92 9.83 -9.67
N PRO A 66 19.80 9.96 -11.01
CA PRO A 66 19.11 8.97 -11.83
C PRO A 66 19.81 7.61 -11.81
N MET A 67 21.13 7.56 -11.60
CA MET A 67 21.87 6.29 -11.46
C MET A 67 21.48 5.51 -10.20
N GLY A 68 20.91 6.19 -9.18
CA GLY A 68 20.46 5.59 -7.94
C GLY A 68 18.95 5.39 -7.85
N SER A 69 18.18 5.73 -8.90
CA SER A 69 16.71 5.75 -8.86
C SER A 69 16.11 4.42 -8.43
N ILE A 70 16.67 3.30 -8.91
CA ILE A 70 16.23 1.94 -8.59
C ILE A 70 16.26 1.68 -7.07
N TYR A 71 17.28 2.18 -6.36
CA TYR A 71 17.39 2.02 -4.91
C TYR A 71 16.37 2.88 -4.17
N PHE A 72 16.17 4.13 -4.60
CA PHE A 72 15.20 5.04 -3.98
C PHE A 72 13.75 4.57 -4.20
N ASP A 73 13.45 4.04 -5.38
CA ASP A 73 12.15 3.43 -5.69
C ASP A 73 11.94 2.16 -4.85
N SER A 74 12.96 1.31 -4.70
CA SER A 74 12.89 0.12 -3.82
C SER A 74 12.57 0.48 -2.36
N ILE A 75 13.14 1.56 -1.82
CA ILE A 75 12.83 2.06 -0.48
C ILE A 75 11.38 2.52 -0.39
N ARG A 76 10.91 3.28 -1.38
CA ARG A 76 9.54 3.80 -1.45
C ARG A 76 8.52 2.67 -1.42
N GLU A 77 8.72 1.66 -2.26
CA GLU A 77 7.84 0.50 -2.35
C GLU A 77 7.91 -0.40 -1.11
N GLY A 78 9.09 -0.52 -0.48
CA GLY A 78 9.24 -1.24 0.79
C GLY A 78 8.47 -0.57 1.93
N TYR A 79 8.49 0.77 1.98
CA TYR A 79 7.72 1.53 2.94
C TYR A 79 6.21 1.38 2.73
N GLU A 80 5.75 1.34 1.47
CA GLU A 80 4.35 1.10 1.12
C GLU A 80 3.82 -0.20 1.73
N ALA A 81 4.58 -1.29 1.58
CA ALA A 81 4.23 -2.58 2.16
C ALA A 81 4.11 -2.50 3.68
N TRP A 82 5.05 -1.82 4.34
CA TRP A 82 5.03 -1.61 5.77
C TRP A 82 3.80 -0.80 6.23
N VAL A 83 3.40 0.22 5.47
CA VAL A 83 2.22 1.04 5.75
C VAL A 83 0.94 0.20 5.71
N ILE A 84 0.78 -0.67 4.71
CA ILE A 84 -0.38 -1.58 4.60
C ILE A 84 -0.51 -2.45 5.85
N TYR A 85 0.59 -3.02 6.34
CA TYR A 85 0.58 -3.81 7.58
C TYR A 85 0.24 -2.97 8.83
N ASN A 86 0.78 -1.75 8.93
CA ASN A 86 0.47 -0.87 10.06
C ASN A 86 -1.00 -0.43 10.03
N PHE A 87 -1.58 -0.24 8.85
CA PHE A 87 -3.00 0.06 8.70
C PHE A 87 -3.88 -1.12 9.12
N LEU A 88 -3.57 -2.35 8.70
CA LEU A 88 -4.25 -3.54 9.21
C LEU A 88 -4.19 -3.61 10.75
N SER A 89 -3.00 -3.36 11.31
CA SER A 89 -2.78 -3.41 12.76
C SER A 89 -3.56 -2.32 13.50
N LEU A 90 -3.69 -1.13 12.91
CA LEU A 90 -4.50 -0.04 13.44
C LEU A 90 -5.98 -0.42 13.47
N CYS A 91 -6.51 -0.96 12.38
CA CYS A 91 -7.90 -1.43 12.32
C CYS A 91 -8.16 -2.53 13.36
N LEU A 92 -7.23 -3.47 13.53
CA LEU A 92 -7.34 -4.51 14.58
C LEU A 92 -7.34 -3.91 15.98
N ALA A 93 -6.53 -2.87 16.21
CA ALA A 93 -6.47 -2.19 17.49
C ALA A 93 -7.79 -1.45 17.80
N TRP A 94 -8.41 -0.80 16.80
CA TRP A 94 -9.70 -0.11 16.98
C TRP A 94 -10.85 -1.03 17.36
N VAL A 95 -10.79 -2.31 16.99
CA VAL A 95 -11.80 -3.32 17.36
C VAL A 95 -11.56 -3.88 18.78
N GLY A 96 -10.57 -3.38 19.51
CA GLY A 96 -10.22 -3.87 20.85
C GLY A 96 -9.21 -5.02 20.85
N GLY A 97 -8.52 -5.25 19.74
CA GLY A 97 -7.46 -6.25 19.62
C GLY A 97 -7.96 -7.67 19.31
N PRO A 98 -7.03 -8.64 19.11
CA PRO A 98 -7.36 -9.94 18.54
C PRO A 98 -8.36 -10.77 19.39
N GLY A 99 -8.40 -10.59 20.72
CA GLY A 99 -9.35 -11.28 21.59
C GLY A 99 -10.77 -10.74 21.50
N ALA A 100 -10.93 -9.41 21.53
CA ALA A 100 -12.23 -8.75 21.43
C ALA A 100 -12.86 -8.95 20.04
N VAL A 101 -12.04 -9.01 18.99
CA VAL A 101 -12.47 -9.30 17.63
C VAL A 101 -13.05 -10.73 17.56
N VAL A 102 -12.39 -11.73 18.14
CA VAL A 102 -12.92 -13.11 18.13
C VAL A 102 -14.25 -13.22 18.88
N LEU A 103 -14.38 -12.54 20.02
CA LEU A 103 -15.63 -12.52 20.80
C LEU A 103 -16.76 -11.79 20.06
N SER A 104 -16.47 -10.64 19.46
CA SER A 104 -17.48 -9.79 18.79
C SER A 104 -17.92 -10.37 17.44
N LEU A 105 -17.12 -11.26 16.85
CA LEU A 105 -17.38 -11.87 15.56
C LEU A 105 -17.79 -13.35 15.64
N SER A 106 -17.73 -13.97 16.82
CA SER A 106 -18.26 -15.30 17.07
C SER A 106 -19.75 -15.37 16.70
N GLY A 107 -20.10 -16.20 15.73
CA GLY A 107 -21.48 -16.37 15.22
C GLY A 107 -21.86 -15.47 14.04
N ARG A 108 -20.99 -14.54 13.62
CA ARG A 108 -21.17 -13.78 12.36
C ARG A 108 -20.51 -14.53 11.20
N ILE A 109 -21.20 -14.55 10.05
CA ILE A 109 -20.72 -15.18 8.82
C ILE A 109 -20.62 -14.10 7.75
N LEU A 110 -19.49 -14.05 7.03
CA LEU A 110 -19.37 -13.16 5.88
C LEU A 110 -20.22 -13.77 4.77
N LYS A 111 -21.35 -13.13 4.43
CA LYS A 111 -22.14 -13.57 3.28
C LYS A 111 -21.28 -13.42 2.02
N PRO A 112 -21.14 -14.48 1.21
CA PRO A 112 -20.39 -14.39 -0.05
C PRO A 112 -21.10 -13.38 -0.94
N SER A 113 -20.37 -12.36 -1.37
CA SER A 113 -20.85 -11.41 -2.38
C SER A 113 -20.05 -11.60 -3.66
N TRP A 114 -20.76 -11.53 -4.79
CA TRP A 114 -20.14 -11.47 -6.12
C TRP A 114 -19.20 -10.26 -6.22
N PHE A 115 -19.57 -9.19 -5.52
CA PHE A 115 -18.80 -7.97 -5.39
C PHE A 115 -17.47 -8.16 -4.65
N LEU A 116 -17.38 -8.94 -3.57
CA LEU A 116 -16.07 -9.26 -2.95
C LEU A 116 -15.27 -10.32 -3.72
N MET A 117 -15.70 -10.76 -4.91
CA MET A 117 -15.06 -11.88 -5.63
C MET A 117 -15.00 -13.18 -4.79
N THR A 118 -15.90 -13.28 -3.79
CA THR A 118 -16.09 -14.45 -2.91
C THR A 118 -17.07 -15.47 -3.47
N CYS A 119 -17.51 -15.35 -4.73
CA CYS A 119 -18.52 -16.22 -5.33
C CYS A 119 -18.17 -17.71 -5.33
N CYS A 120 -16.87 -18.05 -5.21
CA CYS A 120 -16.39 -19.43 -5.11
C CYS A 120 -15.78 -19.76 -3.73
N LEU A 121 -15.76 -18.81 -2.79
CA LEU A 121 -15.27 -19.07 -1.43
C LEU A 121 -16.44 -19.52 -0.54
N PRO A 122 -16.28 -20.62 0.23
CA PRO A 122 -17.28 -21.05 1.20
C PRO A 122 -17.50 -19.94 2.23
N PRO A 123 -18.70 -19.85 2.83
CA PRO A 123 -19.00 -18.86 3.87
C PRO A 123 -17.89 -18.88 4.93
N LEU A 124 -17.10 -17.79 5.00
CA LEU A 124 -16.02 -17.72 5.95
C LEU A 124 -16.60 -17.39 7.32
N PRO A 125 -16.44 -18.27 8.32
CA PRO A 125 -16.73 -17.90 9.70
C PRO A 125 -15.70 -16.84 10.12
N LEU A 126 -16.16 -15.76 10.74
CA LEU A 126 -15.30 -14.67 11.21
C LEU A 126 -14.65 -15.06 12.55
N ASP A 127 -13.84 -16.12 12.51
CA ASP A 127 -13.12 -16.64 13.67
C ASP A 127 -11.71 -16.03 13.79
N GLY A 128 -11.02 -16.27 14.92
CA GLY A 128 -9.62 -15.85 15.10
C GLY A 128 -8.67 -16.39 14.04
N ARG A 129 -9.02 -17.52 13.41
CA ARG A 129 -8.28 -18.09 12.27
C ARG A 129 -8.36 -17.20 11.03
N PHE A 130 -9.51 -16.56 10.77
CA PHE A 130 -9.68 -15.62 9.66
C PHE A 130 -8.79 -14.38 9.86
N ILE A 131 -8.81 -13.78 11.06
CA ILE A 131 -7.95 -12.63 11.40
C ILE A 131 -6.48 -12.98 11.22
N ARG A 132 -6.06 -14.17 11.68
CA ARG A 132 -4.69 -14.64 11.54
C ARG A 132 -4.31 -14.82 10.07
N LYS A 133 -5.20 -15.34 9.23
CA LYS A 133 -4.98 -15.44 7.77
C LYS A 133 -4.89 -14.08 7.11
N CYS A 134 -5.75 -13.11 7.44
CA CYS A 134 -5.64 -11.74 6.93
C CYS A 134 -4.30 -11.09 7.30
N LYS A 135 -3.87 -11.26 8.55
CA LYS A 135 -2.56 -10.79 9.01
C LYS A 135 -1.41 -11.48 8.29
N GLN A 136 -1.48 -12.79 8.10
CA GLN A 136 -0.48 -13.56 7.35
C GLN A 136 -0.41 -13.13 5.88
N GLY A 137 -1.54 -12.88 5.22
CA GLY A 137 -1.58 -12.41 3.83
C GLY A 137 -0.96 -11.03 3.66
N CYS A 138 -1.23 -10.09 4.57
CA CYS A 138 -0.56 -8.78 4.54
C CYS A 138 0.93 -8.90 4.86
N LEU A 139 1.31 -9.73 5.84
CA LEU A 139 2.72 -9.93 6.22
C LEU A 139 3.52 -10.61 5.11
N GLN A 140 2.90 -11.52 4.34
CA GLN A 140 3.51 -12.15 3.18
C GLN A 140 4.03 -11.10 2.21
N PHE A 141 3.23 -10.08 1.89
CA PHE A 141 3.65 -9.02 0.97
C PHE A 141 4.82 -8.19 1.52
N VAL A 142 4.81 -7.86 2.82
CA VAL A 142 5.90 -7.13 3.47
C VAL A 142 7.23 -7.88 3.42
N ILE A 143 7.20 -9.21 3.57
CA ILE A 143 8.40 -10.06 3.53
C ILE A 143 8.82 -10.36 2.09
N LEU A 144 7.86 -10.57 1.20
CA LEU A 144 8.12 -10.86 -0.21
C LEU A 144 8.80 -9.67 -0.90
N LYS A 145 8.48 -8.44 -0.51
CA LYS A 145 9.07 -7.24 -1.12
C LYS A 145 10.60 -7.15 -1.03
N PRO A 146 11.25 -7.22 0.15
CA PRO A 146 12.70 -7.20 0.23
C PRO A 146 13.36 -8.37 -0.51
N ILE A 147 12.69 -9.55 -0.56
CA ILE A 147 13.16 -10.67 -1.37
C ILE A 147 13.16 -10.30 -2.86
N LEU A 148 12.09 -9.67 -3.36
CA LEU A 148 12.04 -9.18 -4.74
C LEU A 148 13.13 -8.14 -5.02
N VAL A 149 13.40 -7.22 -4.09
CA VAL A 149 14.48 -6.22 -4.24
C VAL A 149 15.84 -6.90 -4.35
N VAL A 150 16.15 -7.86 -3.47
CA VAL A 150 17.41 -8.62 -3.54
C VAL A 150 17.52 -9.39 -4.87
N LEU A 151 16.42 -10.02 -5.32
CA LEU A 151 16.39 -10.70 -6.62
C LEU A 151 16.62 -9.72 -7.78
N THR A 152 16.01 -8.52 -7.74
CA THR A 152 16.21 -7.50 -8.78
C THR A 152 17.66 -7.07 -8.87
N LEU A 153 18.34 -6.85 -7.74
CA LEU A 153 19.76 -6.47 -7.71
C LEU A 153 20.65 -7.58 -8.28
N ILE A 154 20.42 -8.84 -7.92
CA ILE A 154 21.18 -9.98 -8.46
C ILE A 154 20.97 -10.11 -9.98
N LEU A 155 19.75 -9.87 -10.46
CA LEU A 155 19.43 -9.94 -11.89
C LEU A 155 19.96 -8.75 -12.69
N TYR A 156 20.06 -7.58 -12.04
CA TYR A 156 20.68 -6.38 -12.58
C TYR A 156 22.18 -6.61 -12.84
N GLU A 157 22.91 -7.12 -11.85
CA GLU A 157 24.34 -7.47 -11.99
C GLU A 157 24.59 -8.53 -13.09
N LYS A 158 23.64 -9.45 -13.28
CA LYS A 158 23.71 -10.48 -14.34
C LYS A 158 23.31 -9.97 -15.73
N GLY A 159 22.97 -8.68 -15.87
CA GLY A 159 22.54 -8.08 -17.15
C GLY A 159 21.22 -8.63 -17.71
N LYS A 160 20.43 -9.36 -16.89
CA LYS A 160 19.14 -9.95 -17.26
C LYS A 160 17.93 -9.13 -16.78
N TYR A 161 18.20 -7.96 -16.21
CA TYR A 161 17.20 -7.01 -15.77
C TYR A 161 17.46 -5.66 -16.43
N LYS A 162 16.49 -5.21 -17.23
CA LYS A 162 16.43 -3.86 -17.79
C LYS A 162 15.07 -3.28 -17.48
N ASP A 163 15.04 -2.16 -16.79
CA ASP A 163 13.81 -1.46 -16.42
C ASP A 163 12.97 -1.11 -17.64
N GLY A 164 11.66 -1.36 -17.56
CA GLY A 164 10.70 -1.03 -18.63
C GLY A 164 10.72 -1.94 -19.86
N ASN A 165 11.55 -2.99 -19.90
CA ASN A 165 11.54 -3.94 -21.01
C ASN A 165 10.59 -5.12 -20.72
N PHE A 166 9.45 -5.17 -21.43
CA PHE A 166 8.42 -6.21 -21.31
C PHE A 166 8.70 -7.47 -22.14
N SER A 167 9.91 -7.64 -22.68
CA SER A 167 10.27 -8.85 -23.38
C SER A 167 10.14 -10.08 -22.46
N PRO A 168 9.53 -11.19 -22.92
CA PRO A 168 9.43 -12.44 -22.14
C PRO A 168 10.79 -13.08 -21.84
N THR A 169 11.86 -12.64 -22.49
CA THR A 169 13.24 -13.06 -22.19
C THR A 169 13.87 -12.33 -21.00
N GLN A 170 13.25 -11.25 -20.51
CA GLN A 170 13.77 -10.42 -19.42
C GLN A 170 13.04 -10.70 -18.11
N SER A 171 13.76 -10.64 -16.99
CA SER A 171 13.20 -10.99 -15.68
C SER A 171 12.25 -9.93 -15.10
N TYR A 172 12.24 -8.71 -15.66
CA TYR A 172 11.38 -7.60 -15.24
C TYR A 172 9.89 -7.95 -15.28
N LEU A 173 9.43 -8.59 -16.37
CA LEU A 173 8.02 -8.98 -16.53
C LEU A 173 7.57 -9.98 -15.46
N TYR A 174 8.37 -11.00 -15.18
CA TYR A 174 8.03 -12.02 -14.18
C TYR A 174 7.99 -11.45 -12.76
N LEU A 175 8.97 -10.63 -12.40
CA LEU A 175 9.01 -9.96 -11.09
C LEU A 175 7.82 -9.02 -10.91
N THR A 176 7.44 -8.29 -11.96
CA THR A 176 6.27 -7.39 -11.96
C THR A 176 4.96 -8.16 -11.79
N ILE A 177 4.81 -9.31 -12.44
CA ILE A 177 3.62 -10.18 -12.29
C ILE A 177 3.53 -10.71 -10.85
N ILE A 178 4.61 -11.27 -10.32
CA ILE A 178 4.66 -11.81 -8.94
C ILE A 178 4.33 -10.71 -7.94
N TYR A 179 4.92 -9.53 -8.10
CA TYR A 179 4.65 -8.37 -7.28
C TYR A 179 3.15 -8.00 -7.32
N THR A 180 2.58 -7.89 -8.52
CA THR A 180 1.18 -7.49 -8.71
C THR A 180 0.20 -8.50 -8.09
N ILE A 181 0.45 -9.80 -8.25
CA ILE A 181 -0.38 -10.85 -7.64
C ILE A 181 -0.27 -10.78 -6.11
N SER A 182 0.96 -10.69 -5.57
CA SER A 182 1.14 -10.61 -4.12
C SER A 182 0.52 -9.35 -3.53
N TYR A 183 0.59 -8.24 -4.25
CA TYR A 183 0.01 -6.96 -3.84
C TYR A 183 -1.51 -7.01 -3.80
N THR A 184 -2.13 -7.55 -4.85
CA THR A 184 -3.58 -7.68 -4.94
C THR A 184 -4.13 -8.60 -3.85
N VAL A 185 -3.45 -9.71 -3.53
CA VAL A 185 -3.81 -10.60 -2.42
C VAL A 185 -3.74 -9.88 -1.06
N ALA A 186 -2.70 -9.07 -0.82
CA ALA A 186 -2.56 -8.34 0.44
C ALA A 186 -3.65 -7.27 0.61
N LEU A 187 -3.92 -6.47 -0.42
CA LEU A 187 -5.01 -5.50 -0.39
C LEU A 187 -6.38 -6.16 -0.27
N TYR A 188 -6.58 -7.30 -0.92
CA TYR A 188 -7.80 -8.08 -0.79
C TYR A 188 -8.01 -8.60 0.63
N ALA A 189 -6.97 -9.15 1.26
CA ALA A 189 -7.02 -9.59 2.65
C ALA A 189 -7.33 -8.44 3.63
N LEU A 190 -6.79 -7.25 3.36
CA LEU A 190 -7.07 -6.04 4.11
C LEU A 190 -8.52 -5.55 3.91
N ALA A 191 -9.02 -5.55 2.67
CA ALA A 191 -10.39 -5.18 2.35
C ALA A 191 -11.40 -6.14 2.99
N LEU A 192 -11.14 -7.45 2.95
CA LEU A 192 -11.93 -8.47 3.63
C LEU A 192 -12.00 -8.21 5.14
N PHE A 193 -10.86 -7.91 5.77
CA PHE A 193 -10.81 -7.60 7.20
C PHE A 193 -11.60 -6.33 7.54
N TYR A 194 -11.49 -5.30 6.70
CA TYR A 194 -12.23 -4.05 6.86
C TYR A 194 -13.74 -4.27 6.77
N VAL A 195 -14.22 -4.98 5.75
CA VAL A 195 -15.66 -5.28 5.58
C VAL A 195 -16.18 -6.13 6.74
N ALA A 196 -15.41 -7.12 7.19
CA ALA A 196 -15.73 -7.93 8.36
C ALA A 196 -15.93 -7.11 9.63
N CYS A 197 -15.14 -6.06 9.83
CA CYS A 197 -15.16 -5.25 11.05
C CYS A 197 -15.86 -3.90 10.89
N ARG A 198 -16.52 -3.63 9.76
CA ARG A 198 -17.06 -2.30 9.42
C ARG A 198 -17.98 -1.71 10.50
N ASP A 199 -18.83 -2.54 11.10
CA ASP A 199 -19.82 -2.10 12.10
C ASP A 199 -19.13 -1.67 13.39
N LEU A 200 -18.01 -2.32 13.73
CA LEU A 200 -17.18 -2.02 14.90
C LEU A 200 -16.30 -0.79 14.66
N LEU A 201 -15.96 -0.51 13.39
CA LEU A 201 -15.15 0.63 12.99
C LEU A 201 -15.96 1.89 12.67
N GLN A 202 -17.27 1.79 12.47
CA GLN A 202 -18.15 2.91 12.13
C GLN A 202 -17.95 4.16 13.02
N PRO A 203 -17.81 4.07 14.36
CA PRO A 203 -17.63 5.26 15.19
C PRO A 203 -16.29 5.99 14.98
N PHE A 204 -15.29 5.34 14.35
CA PHE A 204 -13.95 5.90 14.19
C PHE A 204 -13.68 6.50 12.81
N ASN A 205 -14.67 6.54 11.91
CA ASN A 205 -14.56 7.06 10.53
C ASN A 205 -13.23 6.67 9.85
N PRO A 206 -12.94 5.38 9.66
CA PRO A 206 -11.69 4.90 9.08
C PRO A 206 -11.57 5.16 7.56
N VAL A 207 -12.71 5.39 6.90
CA VAL A 207 -12.86 5.46 5.44
C VAL A 207 -11.96 6.52 4.80
N PRO A 208 -11.85 7.76 5.31
CA PRO A 208 -10.98 8.77 4.72
C PRO A 208 -9.49 8.42 4.86
N LYS A 209 -9.10 7.81 5.99
CA LYS A 209 -7.72 7.37 6.25
C LYS A 209 -7.34 6.19 5.35
N PHE A 210 -8.28 5.28 5.09
CA PHE A 210 -8.13 4.19 4.13
C PHE A 210 -8.06 4.70 2.68
N ILE A 211 -8.91 5.68 2.33
CA ILE A 211 -8.93 6.30 1.00
C ILE A 211 -7.62 7.04 0.71
N ILE A 212 -6.99 7.69 1.69
CA ILE A 212 -5.70 8.37 1.51
C ILE A 212 -4.56 7.40 1.20
N ILE A 213 -4.47 6.27 1.93
CA ILE A 213 -3.48 5.22 1.62
C ILE A 213 -3.77 4.63 0.24
N LYS A 214 -5.05 4.35 -0.05
CA LYS A 214 -5.54 3.81 -1.31
C LYS A 214 -5.33 4.76 -2.50
N SER A 215 -5.45 6.08 -2.33
CA SER A 215 -5.30 7.06 -3.41
C SER A 215 -3.84 7.28 -3.76
N VAL A 216 -2.93 7.26 -2.78
CA VAL A 216 -1.49 7.33 -3.03
C VAL A 216 -1.03 6.12 -3.84
N VAL A 217 -1.53 4.93 -3.49
CA VAL A 217 -1.32 3.67 -4.23
C VAL A 217 -1.95 3.68 -5.63
N PHE A 218 -3.19 4.15 -5.74
CA PHE A 218 -3.91 4.20 -7.01
C PHE A 218 -3.26 5.19 -7.98
N LEU A 219 -2.73 6.30 -7.46
CA LEU A 219 -1.97 7.28 -8.24
C LEU A 219 -0.63 6.73 -8.71
N THR A 220 0.13 5.99 -7.88
CA THR A 220 1.36 5.32 -8.35
C THR A 220 1.07 4.26 -9.41
N TYR A 221 -0.05 3.54 -9.31
CA TYR A 221 -0.48 2.61 -10.36
C TYR A 221 -0.97 3.31 -11.64
N TRP A 222 -1.68 4.45 -11.54
CA TRP A 222 -2.09 5.25 -12.70
C TRP A 222 -0.90 5.91 -13.41
N GLN A 223 0.17 6.19 -12.69
CA GLN A 223 1.41 6.70 -13.27
C GLN A 223 2.12 5.65 -14.15
N VAL A 224 1.94 4.35 -13.86
CA VAL A 224 2.40 3.21 -14.67
C VAL A 224 1.38 2.82 -15.76
N PHE A 225 0.09 3.11 -15.54
CA PHE A 225 -1.01 2.90 -16.50
C PHE A 225 -0.78 3.62 -17.84
N HIS A 226 -0.15 4.80 -17.80
CA HIS A 226 0.13 5.56 -19.02
C HIS A 226 1.29 4.97 -19.84
N THR A 227 2.04 4.00 -19.31
CA THR A 227 3.27 3.52 -19.94
C THR A 227 3.21 2.07 -20.45
N SER A 228 2.28 1.18 -20.05
CA SER A 228 2.31 -0.23 -20.53
C SER A 228 1.02 -1.06 -20.41
N SER A 229 0.78 -1.93 -21.41
CA SER A 229 -0.43 -2.75 -21.70
C SER A 229 -0.78 -3.91 -20.74
N PHE A 230 -0.22 -4.00 -19.54
CA PHE A 230 -0.44 -5.13 -18.61
C PHE A 230 -1.64 -4.87 -17.66
N GLN A 231 -2.81 -4.58 -18.25
CA GLN A 231 -3.96 -4.02 -17.53
C GLN A 231 -5.02 -5.05 -17.08
N LEU A 232 -5.16 -6.24 -17.68
CA LEU A 232 -6.40 -7.01 -17.50
C LEU A 232 -6.60 -7.68 -16.12
N PHE A 233 -5.55 -7.86 -15.30
CA PHE A 233 -5.67 -8.63 -14.06
C PHE A 233 -6.03 -7.79 -12.80
N SER A 234 -5.81 -6.47 -12.83
CA SER A 234 -6.03 -5.58 -11.66
C SER A 234 -7.35 -4.79 -11.70
N PHE A 235 -7.97 -4.66 -12.88
CA PHE A 235 -9.24 -3.96 -13.07
C PHE A 235 -10.40 -4.52 -12.22
N PRO A 236 -10.58 -5.85 -12.07
CA PRO A 236 -11.70 -6.39 -11.30
C PRO A 236 -11.62 -5.98 -9.83
N VAL A 237 -10.42 -6.01 -9.23
CA VAL A 237 -10.23 -5.68 -7.81
C VAL A 237 -10.36 -4.18 -7.56
N LEU A 238 -9.84 -3.33 -8.46
CA LEU A 238 -10.00 -1.87 -8.35
C LEU A 238 -11.46 -1.43 -8.51
N TYR A 239 -12.24 -2.10 -9.38
CA TYR A 239 -13.67 -1.89 -9.54
C TYR A 239 -14.46 -2.25 -8.27
N VAL A 240 -14.10 -3.37 -7.63
CA VAL A 240 -14.67 -3.82 -6.36
C VAL A 240 -14.37 -2.84 -5.23
N ILE A 241 -13.13 -2.38 -5.10
CA ILE A 241 -12.79 -1.44 -4.03
C ILE A 241 -13.33 -0.03 -4.36
N GLY A 242 -13.49 0.34 -5.65
CA GLY A 242 -14.10 1.59 -6.11
C GLY A 242 -15.59 1.69 -5.80
N SER A 243 -16.37 0.65 -6.09
CA SER A 243 -17.81 0.68 -5.78
C SER A 243 -18.11 0.50 -4.27
N LEU A 244 -17.18 -0.08 -3.49
CA LEU A 244 -17.22 -0.04 -2.03
C LEU A 244 -17.06 1.39 -1.47
N SER A 245 -16.36 2.29 -2.16
CA SER A 245 -16.28 3.71 -1.76
C SER A 245 -17.58 4.48 -2.07
N LEU A 246 -18.24 4.20 -3.20
CA LEU A 246 -19.48 4.85 -3.63
C LEU A 246 -20.70 4.43 -2.79
N HIS A 247 -20.69 3.23 -2.22
CA HIS A 247 -21.77 2.74 -1.34
C HIS A 247 -21.58 3.13 0.13
N VAL A 248 -20.48 3.82 0.47
CA VAL A 248 -20.14 4.28 1.82
C VAL A 248 -20.39 5.78 2.00
N THR A 249 -20.73 6.49 0.92
CA THR A 249 -21.18 7.90 0.95
C THR A 249 -22.69 8.08 1.10
N TRP A 250 -23.44 7.03 1.45
CA TRP A 250 -24.86 7.09 1.80
C TRP A 250 -25.13 6.30 3.08
#